data_AF-A0A085WKN5-F1
#
_entry.id   AF-A0A085WKN5-F1
#
_cell.length_a   1.000
_cell.length_b   1.000
_cell.length_c   1.000
_cell.angle_alpha   90.00
_cell.angle_beta   90.00
_cell.angle_gamma   90.00
#
_symmetry.space_group_name_H-M   'P 1'
#
loop_
_entity.id
_entity.type
_entity.pdbx_description
1 polymer ?
#
loop_
_entity_poly.entity_id
_entity_poly.type
_entity_poly.pdbx_seq_one_letter_code
_entity_poly.pdbx_strand_id
1 'polypeptide(L)'
;MNAGETMKKTRHGKSSAPDAEDPAEREQELRELARRLSDLDGDALDAQLLVTFREARDTGAVPVDAGFFLVVHILLAMADEALPEDAKVRELGRELETMEQDYGLPEDKSWAPGEAPEEWEALSRQYEIACDEARAAFFRSYGEAEMADMFLLDRAGFIRRFENGRNFFHGLPMLPDFLN
;
A
#
# COMPACT_ATOMS: atom_id res chain seq x y z
N MET A 1 -58.92 21.71 49.01
CA MET A 1 -58.55 20.95 47.78
C MET A 1 -57.09 21.23 47.48
N ASN A 2 -56.32 20.14 47.27
CA ASN A 2 -54.90 19.99 46.90
C ASN A 2 -53.83 20.53 47.88
N ALA A 3 -53.04 19.68 48.57
CA ALA A 3 -52.02 18.71 48.09
C ALA A 3 -50.88 19.46 47.36
N GLY A 4 -49.62 19.47 47.82
CA GLY A 4 -48.77 18.34 48.17
C GLY A 4 -47.69 18.22 47.07
N GLU A 5 -46.47 17.79 47.43
CA GLU A 5 -45.39 17.36 46.53
C GLU A 5 -44.56 18.42 45.77
N THR A 6 -43.27 18.27 45.49
CA THR A 6 -42.07 17.58 46.04
C THR A 6 -40.94 18.06 45.12
N MET A 7 -39.75 18.30 45.67
CA MET A 7 -38.55 18.61 44.88
C MET A 7 -38.25 17.46 43.89
N LYS A 8 -38.38 17.71 42.58
CA LYS A 8 -37.82 16.82 41.55
C LYS A 8 -36.40 17.27 41.21
N LYS A 9 -35.43 16.61 41.84
CA LYS A 9 -34.05 16.51 41.34
C LYS A 9 -34.09 15.81 39.98
N THR A 10 -33.86 16.54 38.90
CA THR A 10 -33.61 15.93 37.58
C THR A 10 -32.22 15.30 37.59
N ARG A 11 -32.22 13.96 37.52
CA ARG A 11 -31.03 13.11 37.34
C ARG A 11 -30.26 13.55 36.10
N HIS A 12 -28.97 13.77 36.28
CA HIS A 12 -27.97 13.65 35.21
C HIS A 12 -28.18 12.32 34.49
N GLY A 13 -28.56 12.40 33.21
CA GLY A 13 -28.45 11.28 32.29
C GLY A 13 -26.98 10.94 32.16
N LYS A 14 -26.58 9.80 32.72
CA LYS A 14 -25.27 9.20 32.52
C LYS A 14 -25.25 8.77 31.05
N SER A 15 -24.64 9.58 30.19
CA SER A 15 -24.27 9.18 28.84
C SER A 15 -23.29 8.03 29.00
N SER A 16 -23.75 6.80 28.82
CA SER A 16 -22.86 5.65 28.71
C SER A 16 -21.97 5.90 27.50
N ALA A 17 -20.66 5.99 27.75
CA ALA A 17 -19.65 5.85 26.71
C ALA A 17 -19.85 4.49 26.01
N PRO A 18 -19.55 4.37 24.71
CA PRO A 18 -19.52 3.07 24.05
C PRO A 18 -18.53 2.16 24.80
N ASP A 19 -18.92 0.89 24.94
CA ASP A 19 -18.18 -0.13 25.68
C ASP A 19 -16.69 -0.10 25.29
N ALA A 20 -15.84 0.25 26.26
CA ALA A 20 -14.40 0.10 26.09
C ALA A 20 -14.11 -1.41 26.19
N GLU A 21 -13.84 -2.04 25.04
CA GLU A 21 -13.37 -3.44 24.96
C GLU A 21 -12.21 -3.67 25.95
N ASP A 22 -12.23 -4.82 26.62
CA ASP A 22 -11.21 -5.19 27.61
C ASP A 22 -9.84 -5.24 26.90
N PRO A 23 -8.83 -4.48 27.37
CA PRO A 23 -7.50 -4.51 26.77
C PRO A 23 -6.88 -5.92 26.72
N ALA A 24 -7.25 -6.83 27.62
CA ALA A 24 -6.79 -8.22 27.60
C ALA A 24 -7.44 -9.03 26.46
N GLU A 25 -8.72 -8.79 26.16
CA GLU A 25 -9.42 -9.43 25.02
C GLU A 25 -8.81 -8.95 23.70
N ARG A 26 -8.53 -7.64 23.58
CA ARG A 26 -7.81 -7.09 22.42
C ARG A 26 -6.41 -7.65 22.24
N GLU A 27 -5.65 -7.80 23.32
CA GLU A 27 -4.31 -8.40 23.24
C GLU A 27 -4.38 -9.85 22.75
N GLN A 28 -5.38 -10.62 23.21
CA GLN A 28 -5.58 -11.99 22.79
C GLN A 28 -5.99 -12.10 21.32
N GLU A 29 -6.91 -11.24 20.86
CA GLU A 29 -7.29 -11.13 19.44
C GLU A 29 -6.08 -10.80 18.54
N LEU A 30 -5.25 -9.84 18.97
CA LEU A 30 -4.03 -9.47 18.23
C LEU A 30 -3.03 -10.63 18.15
N ARG A 31 -2.86 -11.41 19.23
CA ARG A 31 -1.99 -12.59 19.24
C ARG A 31 -2.52 -13.70 18.33
N GLU A 32 -3.82 -13.95 18.35
CA GLU A 32 -4.45 -14.94 17.47
C GLU A 32 -4.36 -14.53 16.00
N LEU A 33 -4.53 -13.24 15.70
CA LEU A 33 -4.31 -12.68 14.37
C LEU A 33 -2.86 -12.83 13.93
N ALA A 34 -1.90 -12.46 14.78
CA ALA A 34 -0.46 -12.58 14.47
C ALA A 34 -0.08 -14.03 14.14
N ARG A 35 -0.58 -15.01 14.92
CA ARG A 35 -0.36 -16.43 14.65
C ARG A 35 -0.99 -16.88 13.33
N ARG A 36 -2.19 -16.38 13.00
CA ARG A 36 -2.83 -16.70 11.71
C ARG A 36 -2.05 -16.13 10.54
N LEU A 37 -1.54 -14.91 10.65
CA LEU A 37 -0.75 -14.26 9.62
C LEU A 37 0.61 -14.93 9.42
N SER A 38 1.25 -15.42 10.48
CA SER A 38 2.53 -16.16 10.37
C SER A 38 2.41 -17.50 9.66
N ASP A 39 1.21 -18.07 9.60
CA ASP A 39 0.95 -19.37 8.97
C ASP A 39 0.59 -19.23 7.47
N LEU A 40 0.49 -18.00 6.93
CA LEU A 40 0.22 -17.73 5.52
C LEU A 40 1.51 -17.77 4.68
N ASP A 41 1.39 -18.20 3.42
CA ASP A 41 2.43 -17.94 2.41
C ASP A 41 2.41 -16.47 1.96
N GLY A 42 3.43 -16.04 1.21
CA GLY A 42 3.60 -14.64 0.79
C GLY A 42 2.36 -14.08 0.08
N ASP A 43 1.90 -14.79 -0.96
CA ASP A 43 0.73 -14.39 -1.74
C ASP A 43 -0.55 -14.28 -0.88
N ALA A 44 -0.79 -15.25 0.01
CA ALA A 44 -1.96 -15.22 0.89
C ALA A 44 -1.86 -14.12 1.95
N LEU A 45 -0.66 -13.83 2.45
CA LEU A 45 -0.41 -12.73 3.37
C LEU A 45 -0.68 -11.38 2.69
N ASP A 46 -0.17 -11.17 1.48
CA ASP A 46 -0.35 -9.94 0.72
C ASP A 46 -1.82 -9.68 0.36
N ALA A 47 -2.53 -10.73 -0.05
CA ALA A 47 -3.97 -10.65 -0.29
C ALA A 47 -4.73 -10.24 0.99
N GLN A 48 -4.37 -10.80 2.14
CA GLN A 48 -4.98 -10.47 3.43
C GLN A 48 -4.62 -9.04 3.90
N LEU A 49 -3.39 -8.59 3.67
CA LEU A 49 -2.97 -7.21 3.93
C LEU A 49 -3.73 -6.22 3.06
N LEU A 50 -3.90 -6.51 1.76
CA LEU A 50 -4.66 -5.67 0.85
C LEU A 50 -6.12 -5.50 1.30
N VAL A 51 -6.78 -6.58 1.71
CA VAL A 51 -8.15 -6.51 2.28
C VAL A 51 -8.18 -5.60 3.50
N THR A 52 -7.22 -5.78 4.42
CA THR A 52 -7.14 -5.03 5.68
C THR A 52 -6.88 -3.53 5.43
N PHE A 53 -5.98 -3.20 4.50
CA PHE A 53 -5.63 -1.83 4.15
C PHE A 53 -6.78 -1.11 3.43
N ARG A 54 -7.52 -1.82 2.58
CA ARG A 54 -8.76 -1.30 1.99
C ARG A 54 -9.79 -0.98 3.04
N GLU A 55 -10.03 -1.88 3.97
CA GLU A 55 -10.97 -1.64 5.07
C GLU A 55 -10.55 -0.43 5.90
N ALA A 56 -9.26 -0.31 6.26
CA ALA A 56 -8.75 0.85 7.00
C ALA A 56 -8.94 2.18 6.24
N ARG A 57 -8.72 2.18 4.91
CA ARG A 57 -8.96 3.34 4.04
C ARG A 57 -10.45 3.68 3.96
N ASP A 58 -11.29 2.69 3.67
CA ASP A 58 -12.70 2.87 3.34
C ASP A 58 -13.55 3.24 4.57
N THR A 59 -13.15 2.75 5.76
CA THR A 59 -13.76 3.12 7.04
C THR A 59 -13.25 4.45 7.60
N GLY A 60 -12.15 4.99 7.03
CA GLY A 60 -11.49 6.20 7.54
C GLY A 60 -10.77 6.00 8.87
N ALA A 61 -10.36 4.76 9.19
CA ALA A 61 -9.57 4.45 10.38
C ALA A 61 -8.20 5.16 10.38
N VAL A 62 -7.73 5.55 9.19
CA VAL A 62 -6.52 6.36 8.97
C VAL A 62 -6.85 7.58 8.09
N PRO A 63 -6.02 8.65 8.11
CA PRO A 63 -6.17 9.76 7.18
C PRO A 63 -6.22 9.31 5.72
N VAL A 64 -6.94 10.05 4.88
CA VAL A 64 -7.20 9.69 3.47
C VAL A 64 -5.93 9.34 2.68
N ASP A 65 -4.87 10.14 2.82
CA ASP A 65 -3.60 9.87 2.12
C ASP A 65 -2.83 8.69 2.74
N ALA A 66 -2.96 8.43 4.04
CA ALA A 66 -2.37 7.27 4.70
C ALA A 66 -3.04 5.96 4.24
N GLY A 67 -4.38 5.95 4.14
CA GLY A 67 -5.11 4.81 3.58
C GLY A 67 -4.80 4.57 2.10
N PHE A 68 -4.63 5.65 1.32
CA PHE A 68 -4.14 5.56 -0.06
C PHE A 68 -2.74 4.92 -0.12
N PHE A 69 -1.80 5.40 0.70
CA PHE A 69 -0.45 4.85 0.77
C PHE A 69 -0.43 3.36 1.12
N LEU A 70 -1.19 2.90 2.11
CA LEU A 70 -1.22 1.49 2.50
C LEU A 70 -1.63 0.59 1.34
N VAL A 71 -2.72 0.93 0.64
CA VAL A 71 -3.24 0.15 -0.48
C VAL A 71 -2.27 0.20 -1.68
N VAL A 72 -1.74 1.37 -2.02
CA VAL A 72 -0.75 1.51 -3.10
C VAL A 72 0.51 0.71 -2.79
N HIS A 73 1.02 0.78 -1.57
CA HIS A 73 2.28 0.17 -1.19
C HIS A 73 2.25 -1.35 -1.38
N ILE A 74 1.19 -2.01 -0.88
CA ILE A 74 1.03 -3.46 -1.06
C ILE A 74 0.77 -3.82 -2.52
N LEU A 75 -0.04 -3.04 -3.25
CA LEU A 75 -0.30 -3.32 -4.65
C LEU A 75 0.93 -3.14 -5.53
N LEU A 76 1.81 -2.20 -5.22
CA LEU A 76 3.09 -2.04 -5.91
C LEU A 76 4.00 -3.25 -5.67
N ALA A 77 4.11 -3.72 -4.43
CA ALA A 77 4.89 -4.92 -4.12
C ALA A 77 4.39 -6.14 -4.90
N MET A 78 3.08 -6.42 -4.83
CA MET A 78 2.45 -7.51 -5.57
C MET A 78 2.59 -7.35 -7.10
N ALA A 79 2.45 -6.13 -7.61
CA ALA A 79 2.61 -5.87 -9.04
C ALA A 79 4.06 -6.08 -9.49
N ASP A 80 5.04 -5.63 -8.70
CA ASP A 80 6.47 -5.79 -9.01
C ASP A 80 6.89 -7.26 -9.05
N GLU A 81 6.31 -8.11 -8.19
CA GLU A 81 6.50 -9.56 -8.24
C GLU A 81 5.85 -10.20 -9.48
N ALA A 82 4.73 -9.66 -9.95
CA ALA A 82 4.03 -10.13 -11.14
C ALA A 82 4.63 -9.60 -12.47
N LEU A 83 5.42 -8.53 -12.44
CA LEU A 83 5.99 -7.90 -13.65
C LEU A 83 6.74 -8.87 -14.58
N PRO A 84 7.59 -9.80 -14.09
CA PRO A 84 8.30 -10.75 -14.96
C PRO A 84 7.37 -11.66 -15.77
N GLU A 85 6.12 -11.82 -15.37
CA GLU A 85 5.11 -12.62 -16.08
C GLU A 85 4.43 -11.85 -17.21
N ASP A 86 4.47 -10.51 -17.20
CA ASP A 86 3.92 -9.70 -18.27
C ASP A 86 4.71 -9.92 -19.56
N ALA A 87 4.00 -10.26 -20.63
CA ALA A 87 4.62 -10.65 -21.88
C ALA A 87 5.44 -9.52 -22.52
N LYS A 88 4.95 -8.27 -22.45
CA LYS A 88 5.59 -7.10 -23.06
C LYS A 88 6.79 -6.66 -22.24
N VAL A 89 6.65 -6.62 -20.91
CA VAL A 89 7.76 -6.31 -19.99
C VAL A 89 8.89 -7.31 -20.18
N ARG A 90 8.57 -8.61 -20.20
CA ARG A 90 9.55 -9.69 -20.41
C ARG A 90 10.23 -9.64 -21.78
N GLU A 91 9.51 -9.27 -22.84
CA GLU A 91 10.09 -9.13 -24.18
C GLU A 91 11.10 -7.98 -24.22
N LEU A 92 10.71 -6.79 -23.76
CA LEU A 92 11.58 -5.61 -23.72
C LEU A 92 12.77 -5.79 -22.79
N GLY A 93 12.58 -6.45 -21.64
CA GLY A 93 13.67 -6.76 -20.71
C GLY A 93 14.75 -7.64 -21.35
N ARG A 94 14.34 -8.67 -22.11
CA ARG A 94 15.30 -9.52 -22.85
C ARG A 94 16.02 -8.77 -23.96
N GLU A 95 15.35 -7.84 -24.62
CA GLU A 95 15.97 -7.01 -25.65
C GLU A 95 17.02 -6.07 -25.04
N LEU A 96 16.75 -5.49 -23.87
CA LEU A 96 17.72 -4.71 -23.10
C LEU A 96 18.93 -5.54 -22.70
N GLU A 97 18.71 -6.72 -22.11
CA GLU A 97 19.79 -7.64 -21.72
C GLU A 97 20.66 -8.04 -22.94
N THR A 98 20.03 -8.31 -24.08
CA THR A 98 20.76 -8.64 -25.33
C THR A 98 21.62 -7.47 -25.78
N MET A 99 21.07 -6.26 -25.76
CA MET A 99 21.79 -5.05 -26.14
C MET A 99 22.96 -4.76 -25.19
N GLU A 100 22.76 -4.92 -23.88
CA GLU A 100 23.81 -4.80 -22.86
C GLU A 100 24.97 -5.76 -23.13
N GLN A 101 24.67 -7.01 -23.47
CA GLN A 101 25.67 -8.01 -23.85
C GLN A 101 26.41 -7.64 -25.15
N ASP A 102 25.71 -7.16 -26.17
CA ASP A 102 26.29 -6.73 -27.44
C ASP A 102 27.25 -5.53 -27.25
N TYR A 103 26.94 -4.64 -26.30
CA TYR A 103 27.78 -3.53 -25.88
C TYR A 103 28.91 -3.93 -24.89
N GLY A 104 28.95 -5.20 -24.48
CA GLY A 104 29.96 -5.73 -23.57
C GLY A 104 29.82 -5.23 -22.13
N LEU A 105 28.62 -4.80 -21.73
CA LEU A 105 28.33 -4.39 -20.37
C LEU A 105 28.26 -5.64 -19.46
N PRO A 106 29.02 -5.70 -18.36
CA PRO A 106 28.92 -6.81 -17.41
C PRO A 106 27.56 -6.85 -16.70
N GLU A 107 27.06 -8.04 -16.37
CA GLU A 107 25.74 -8.29 -15.74
C GLU A 107 25.49 -7.51 -14.43
N ASP A 108 26.55 -7.03 -13.75
CA ASP A 108 26.46 -6.25 -12.50
C ASP A 108 26.90 -4.79 -12.66
N LYS A 109 26.87 -4.27 -13.89
CA LYS A 109 27.27 -2.89 -14.21
C LYS A 109 26.16 -2.17 -14.93
N SER A 110 26.06 -0.88 -14.65
CA SER A 110 25.26 0.07 -15.41
C SER A 110 26.17 1.09 -16.06
N TRP A 111 25.72 1.68 -17.17
CA TRP A 111 26.35 2.87 -17.73
C TRP A 111 26.30 4.01 -16.71
N ALA A 112 27.35 4.84 -16.68
CA ALA A 112 27.26 6.09 -15.95
C ALA A 112 26.22 7.02 -16.62
N PRO A 113 25.66 8.01 -15.89
CA PRO A 113 24.71 8.95 -16.47
C PRO A 113 25.27 9.63 -17.73
N GLY A 114 24.57 9.42 -18.86
CA GLY A 114 24.95 9.97 -20.18
C GLY A 114 25.98 9.16 -20.96
N GLU A 115 26.36 7.97 -20.50
CA GLU A 115 27.26 7.06 -21.24
C GLU A 115 26.52 5.93 -21.95
N ALA A 116 25.21 5.77 -21.73
CA ALA A 116 24.41 4.75 -22.38
C ALA A 116 24.21 5.08 -23.88
N PRO A 117 24.19 4.06 -24.76
CA PRO A 117 23.79 4.24 -26.16
C PRO A 117 22.38 4.82 -26.29
N GLU A 118 22.14 5.68 -27.27
CA GLU A 118 20.84 6.36 -27.47
C GLU A 118 19.71 5.35 -27.70
N GLU A 119 19.97 4.28 -28.45
CA GLU A 119 19.03 3.18 -28.68
C GLU A 119 18.71 2.40 -27.40
N TRP A 120 19.70 2.21 -26.51
CA TRP A 120 19.47 1.57 -25.22
C TRP A 120 18.61 2.47 -24.34
N GLU A 121 18.88 3.78 -24.30
CA GLU A 121 18.05 4.71 -23.56
C GLU A 121 16.61 4.76 -24.10
N ALA A 122 16.44 4.68 -25.42
CA ALA A 122 15.13 4.64 -26.06
C ALA A 122 14.37 3.35 -25.72
N LEU A 123 15.06 2.21 -25.68
CA LEU A 123 14.49 0.93 -25.30
C LEU A 123 14.17 0.87 -23.80
N SER A 124 15.07 1.39 -22.95
CA SER A 124 14.89 1.49 -21.50
C SER A 124 13.65 2.33 -21.18
N ARG A 125 13.45 3.47 -21.85
CA ARG A 125 12.20 4.25 -21.72
C ARG A 125 10.96 3.46 -22.11
N GLN A 126 11.02 2.63 -23.16
CA GLN A 126 9.88 1.78 -23.55
C GLN A 126 9.60 0.69 -22.53
N TYR A 127 10.65 0.08 -21.97
CA TYR A 127 10.55 -0.89 -20.88
C TYR A 127 9.90 -0.26 -19.64
N GLU A 128 10.35 0.91 -19.19
CA GLU A 128 9.75 1.61 -18.04
C GLU A 128 8.27 1.95 -18.27
N ILE A 129 7.91 2.41 -19.47
CA ILE A 129 6.51 2.64 -19.85
C ILE A 129 5.71 1.33 -19.78
N ALA A 130 6.25 0.22 -20.28
CA ALA A 130 5.59 -1.08 -20.22
C ALA A 130 5.39 -1.57 -18.78
N CYS A 131 6.39 -1.39 -17.91
CA CYS A 131 6.28 -1.69 -16.49
C CYS A 131 5.18 -0.85 -15.82
N ASP A 132 5.12 0.45 -16.10
CA ASP A 132 4.09 1.32 -15.55
C ASP A 132 2.68 0.95 -16.07
N GLU A 133 2.54 0.62 -17.35
CA GLU A 133 1.29 0.10 -17.93
C GLU A 133 0.85 -1.21 -17.26
N ALA A 134 1.77 -2.14 -17.04
CA ALA A 134 1.51 -3.43 -16.40
C ALA A 134 1.08 -3.25 -14.93
N ARG A 135 1.77 -2.40 -14.16
CA ARG A 135 1.36 -2.04 -12.79
C ARG A 135 -0.04 -1.43 -12.74
N ALA A 136 -0.35 -0.51 -13.65
CA ALA A 136 -1.68 0.07 -13.73
C ALA A 136 -2.76 -0.95 -14.12
N ALA A 137 -2.45 -1.88 -15.02
CA ALA A 137 -3.35 -2.99 -15.35
C ALA A 137 -3.58 -3.91 -14.13
N PHE A 138 -2.54 -4.17 -13.35
CA PHE A 138 -2.62 -4.90 -12.09
C PHE A 138 -3.51 -4.19 -11.07
N PHE A 139 -3.35 -2.88 -10.88
CA PHE A 139 -4.23 -2.12 -9.98
C PHE A 139 -5.71 -2.23 -10.40
N ARG A 140 -5.99 -2.18 -11.71
CA ARG A 140 -7.34 -2.37 -12.25
C ARG A 140 -7.89 -3.78 -12.02
N SER A 141 -7.08 -4.83 -12.14
CA SER A 141 -7.53 -6.21 -11.90
C SER A 141 -7.95 -6.43 -10.44
N TYR A 142 -7.35 -5.67 -9.52
CA TYR A 142 -7.74 -5.64 -8.11
C TYR A 142 -8.90 -4.66 -7.82
N GLY A 143 -9.41 -3.92 -8.80
CA GLY A 143 -10.53 -2.98 -8.63
C GLY A 143 -10.15 -1.54 -8.28
N GLU A 144 -8.86 -1.18 -8.30
CA GLU A 144 -8.37 0.18 -8.02
C GLU A 144 -8.23 1.01 -9.31
N ALA A 145 -9.30 1.14 -10.09
CA ALA A 145 -9.24 1.81 -11.39
C ALA A 145 -8.85 3.30 -11.30
N GLU A 146 -9.40 4.04 -10.33
CA GLU A 146 -9.06 5.46 -10.14
C GLU A 146 -7.58 5.65 -9.74
N MET A 147 -7.05 4.72 -8.96
CA MET A 147 -5.63 4.71 -8.57
C MET A 147 -4.74 4.42 -9.77
N ALA A 148 -5.12 3.47 -10.62
CA ALA A 148 -4.43 3.17 -11.87
C ALA A 148 -4.41 4.36 -12.83
N ASP A 149 -5.53 5.06 -12.95
CA ASP A 149 -5.62 6.26 -13.79
C ASP A 149 -4.76 7.39 -13.22
N MET A 150 -4.77 7.60 -11.91
CA MET A 150 -3.88 8.57 -11.26
C MET A 150 -2.41 8.21 -11.47
N PHE A 151 -2.04 6.94 -11.36
CA PHE A 151 -0.67 6.46 -11.54
C PHE A 151 -0.11 6.76 -12.94
N LEU A 152 -0.93 6.56 -13.98
CA LEU A 152 -0.52 6.80 -15.37
C LEU A 152 -0.68 8.24 -15.84
N LEU A 153 -1.77 8.90 -15.45
CA LEU A 153 -2.20 10.18 -16.03
C LEU A 153 -1.86 11.39 -15.16
N ASP A 154 -1.68 11.19 -13.85
CA ASP A 154 -1.32 12.24 -12.89
C ASP A 154 -0.23 11.75 -11.92
N ARG A 155 0.95 11.44 -12.47
CA ARG A 155 2.08 10.93 -11.69
C ARG A 155 2.48 11.85 -10.53
N ALA A 156 2.38 13.17 -10.72
CA ALA A 156 2.67 14.14 -9.68
C ALA A 156 1.66 14.08 -8.52
N GLY A 157 0.36 13.98 -8.84
CA GLY A 157 -0.69 13.78 -7.84
C GLY A 157 -0.55 12.44 -7.11
N PHE A 158 -0.24 11.37 -7.83
CA PHE A 158 0.03 10.06 -7.26
C PHE A 158 1.17 10.12 -6.23
N ILE A 159 2.34 10.63 -6.63
CA ILE A 159 3.51 10.76 -5.77
C ILE A 159 3.19 11.61 -4.54
N ARG A 160 2.50 12.74 -4.72
CA ARG A 160 2.13 13.61 -3.59
C ARG A 160 1.28 12.87 -2.56
N ARG A 161 0.25 12.13 -2.97
CA ARG A 161 -0.61 11.37 -2.03
C ARG A 161 0.15 10.24 -1.37
N PHE A 162 0.96 9.53 -2.15
CA PHE A 162 1.82 8.46 -1.66
C PHE A 162 2.78 8.97 -0.56
N GLU A 163 3.48 10.07 -0.83
CA GLU A 163 4.43 10.69 0.11
C GLU A 163 3.75 11.26 1.36
N ASN A 164 2.60 11.93 1.20
CA ASN A 164 1.81 12.39 2.33
C ASN A 164 1.39 11.24 3.25
N GLY A 165 0.94 10.13 2.68
CA GLY A 165 0.57 8.94 3.44
C GLY A 165 1.75 8.25 4.09
N ARG A 166 2.88 8.13 3.37
CA ARG A 166 4.14 7.61 3.92
C ARG A 166 4.59 8.40 5.14
N ASN A 167 4.55 9.74 5.05
CA ASN A 167 4.94 10.63 6.14
C ASN A 167 4.06 10.49 7.40
N PHE A 168 2.80 10.07 7.26
CA PHE A 168 1.96 9.77 8.42
C PHE A 168 2.55 8.61 9.24
N PHE A 169 3.02 7.54 8.60
CA PHE A 169 3.58 6.38 9.30
C PHE A 169 5.01 6.60 9.79
N HIS A 170 5.87 7.26 9.00
CA HIS A 170 7.25 7.57 9.43
C HIS A 170 7.34 8.76 10.38
N GLY A 171 6.27 9.54 10.54
CA GLY A 171 6.12 10.59 11.55
C GLY A 171 5.56 10.08 12.89
N LEU A 172 5.05 8.85 12.94
CA LEU A 172 4.69 8.19 14.19
C LEU A 172 5.96 7.59 14.81
N PRO A 173 6.13 7.63 16.16
CA PRO A 173 7.18 6.82 16.77
C PRO A 173 6.94 5.38 16.34
N MET A 174 7.94 4.79 15.67
CA MET A 174 7.97 3.37 15.34
C MET A 174 7.51 2.57 16.57
N LEU A 175 6.72 1.52 16.34
CA LEU A 175 6.31 0.57 17.37
C LEU A 175 7.50 0.32 18.31
N PRO A 176 7.29 0.41 19.64
CA PRO A 176 8.41 0.33 20.56
C PRO A 176 9.14 -1.00 20.40
N ASP A 177 10.46 -0.96 20.52
CA ASP A 177 11.46 -2.02 20.24
C ASP A 177 11.30 -3.34 21.04
N PHE A 178 10.12 -3.65 21.56
CA PHE A 178 9.87 -4.84 22.39
C PHE A 178 9.64 -6.14 21.58
N LEU A 179 10.13 -6.20 20.34
CA LEU A 179 10.20 -7.43 19.55
C LEU A 179 11.67 -7.80 19.22
N ASN A 180 12.50 -7.85 20.25
CA ASN A 180 13.77 -8.59 20.26
C ASN A 180 13.76 -9.64 21.36
#